data_AF-A0A9X8SKR3-F1
#
_entry.id   AF-A0A9X8SKR3-F1
#
_cell.length_a   1.000
_cell.length_b   1.000
_cell.length_c   1.000
_cell.angle_alpha   90.00
_cell.angle_beta   90.00
_cell.angle_gamma   90.00
#
_symmetry.space_group_name_H-M   'P 1'
#
loop_
_entity.id
_entity.type
_entity.pdbx_description
1 polymer ?
#
loop_
_entity_poly.entity_id
_entity_poly.type
_entity_poly.pdbx_seq_one_letter_code
_entity_poly.pdbx_strand_id
1 'polypeptide(L)'
;MEAIHTIEEKDVTTAIFQFIFPFSFKTGYEQNMFPFLQKNDFRPFRLDHLENENTYYGKFQVSHQNMEAYYLSFTNKILFPHSEHQKGLQRYSKDLNLTGHLTTNLISVPFNIHSIDVTLCPYELGFLTIRTEVETAPNITLSEAIEFAARFRVLETKNDTNETICIECNGKKYSQVERFIFGYLFHGVTDFFEKKRLRSSYFQTFPFFEDQRMYVQTLLSIKEDMELNEVDVYRTSSLSGLTSDGKAYVSANNLPYIHDYLKQHAYQRWAPNRYFIMGEHIFTCVTNEGEREFTKLASQMYGEFYYALLLNLFHKIVLLKMANAYAELNIEQDTNEIEQLIYAINSFTANYFSLELVSQSQSEDIFFRLRKLFNIEILYTNAKQNLDSLFKYQENVASKKIAFYY
;
A
#
# COMPACT_ATOMS: atom_id res chain seq x y z
N MET A 1 -21.48 -27.00 15.36
CA MET A 1 -20.83 -26.15 14.34
C MET A 1 -21.94 -25.43 13.61
N GLU A 2 -22.14 -24.16 13.90
CA GLU A 2 -23.07 -23.34 13.10
C GLU A 2 -22.36 -22.99 11.80
N ALA A 3 -22.87 -23.50 10.69
CA ALA A 3 -22.42 -23.04 9.37
C ALA A 3 -23.09 -21.69 9.08
N ILE A 4 -22.35 -20.80 8.40
CA ILE A 4 -22.88 -19.51 7.96
C ILE A 4 -23.93 -19.81 6.88
N HIS A 5 -25.21 -19.76 7.25
CA HIS A 5 -26.28 -20.29 6.40
C HIS A 5 -26.88 -19.25 5.43
N THR A 6 -26.73 -17.95 5.69
CA THR A 6 -27.08 -16.88 4.73
C THR A 6 -26.33 -15.59 5.08
N ILE A 7 -25.73 -14.90 4.10
CA ILE A 7 -25.15 -13.56 4.28
C ILE A 7 -26.23 -12.53 3.95
N GLU A 8 -26.50 -11.63 4.90
CA GLU A 8 -27.35 -10.47 4.67
C GLU A 8 -26.52 -9.38 4.00
N GLU A 9 -26.94 -8.91 2.82
CA GLU A 9 -26.23 -7.84 2.13
C GLU A 9 -26.42 -6.48 2.80
N LYS A 10 -25.41 -5.62 2.62
CA LYS A 10 -25.37 -4.29 3.22
C LYS A 10 -25.31 -3.24 2.11
N ASP A 11 -26.09 -2.19 2.27
CA ASP A 11 -26.10 -1.06 1.34
C ASP A 11 -24.92 -0.13 1.66
N VAL A 12 -24.09 0.12 0.65
CA VAL A 12 -22.91 0.98 0.74
C VAL A 12 -23.29 2.39 0.30
N THR A 13 -23.08 3.37 1.18
CA THR A 13 -23.35 4.78 0.88
C THR A 13 -22.13 5.45 0.25
N THR A 14 -20.92 5.04 0.62
CA THR A 14 -19.67 5.52 0.02
C THR A 14 -18.58 4.45 0.15
N ALA A 15 -17.82 4.23 -0.92
CA ALA A 15 -16.67 3.33 -0.91
C ALA A 15 -15.47 4.00 -1.59
N ILE A 16 -14.42 4.25 -0.82
CA ILE A 16 -13.17 4.82 -1.32
C ILE A 16 -12.02 3.82 -1.15
N PHE A 17 -11.17 3.74 -2.17
CA PHE A 17 -10.05 2.81 -2.24
C PHE A 17 -8.76 3.53 -2.65
N GLN A 18 -7.64 3.11 -2.07
CA GLN A 18 -6.30 3.47 -2.48
C GLN A 18 -5.56 2.19 -2.84
N PHE A 19 -5.13 2.07 -4.09
CA PHE A 19 -4.36 0.93 -4.56
C PHE A 19 -2.88 1.32 -4.64
N ILE A 20 -2.04 0.60 -3.91
CA ILE A 20 -0.63 0.93 -3.72
C ILE A 20 0.22 -0.17 -4.34
N PHE A 21 1.05 0.19 -5.32
CA PHE A 21 1.97 -0.71 -5.99
C PHE A 21 3.43 -0.29 -5.74
N PRO A 22 4.21 -1.09 -4.99
CA PRO A 22 5.64 -0.85 -4.83
C PRO A 22 6.40 -1.24 -6.11
N PHE A 23 7.46 -0.50 -6.42
CA PHE A 23 8.38 -0.83 -7.52
C PHE A 23 9.81 -0.48 -7.14
N SER A 24 10.78 -1.12 -7.80
CA SER A 24 12.17 -0.69 -7.75
C SER A 24 12.56 0.01 -9.03
N PHE A 25 13.37 1.05 -8.89
CA PHE A 25 13.95 1.82 -9.98
C PHE A 25 15.47 1.74 -9.91
N LYS A 26 16.15 2.16 -10.97
CA LYS A 26 17.62 2.08 -11.01
C LYS A 26 18.26 3.19 -10.19
N THR A 27 19.33 2.88 -9.46
CA THR A 27 20.14 3.89 -8.74
C THR A 27 20.52 5.05 -9.66
N GLY A 28 20.30 6.28 -9.19
CA GLY A 28 20.64 7.52 -9.90
C GLY A 28 19.62 7.95 -10.96
N TYR A 29 18.53 7.20 -11.17
CA TYR A 29 17.48 7.56 -12.12
C TYR A 29 16.48 8.56 -11.55
N GLU A 30 16.50 8.83 -10.24
CA GLU A 30 15.63 9.83 -9.58
C GLU A 30 15.76 11.19 -10.26
N GLN A 31 17.00 11.57 -10.61
CA GLN A 31 17.30 12.83 -11.30
C GLN A 31 16.62 12.94 -12.67
N ASN A 32 16.35 11.81 -13.33
CA ASN A 32 15.63 11.76 -14.60
C ASN A 32 14.12 11.58 -14.41
N MET A 33 13.69 10.98 -13.28
CA MET A 33 12.28 10.80 -12.95
C MET A 33 11.61 12.11 -12.58
N PHE A 34 12.24 13.00 -11.79
CA PHE A 34 11.59 14.26 -11.40
C PHE A 34 11.20 15.13 -12.60
N PRO A 35 12.09 15.41 -13.58
CA PRO A 35 11.72 16.17 -14.77
C PRO A 35 10.68 15.45 -15.63
N PHE A 36 10.73 14.12 -15.69
CA PHE A 36 9.73 13.33 -16.41
C PHE A 36 8.35 13.48 -15.78
N LEU A 37 8.23 13.35 -14.45
CA LEU A 37 6.97 13.48 -13.71
C LEU A 37 6.38 14.88 -13.91
N GLN A 38 7.20 15.92 -13.74
CA GLN A 38 6.77 17.31 -13.95
C GLN A 38 6.28 17.57 -15.38
N LYS A 39 6.99 17.04 -16.40
CA LYS A 39 6.59 17.15 -17.80
C LYS A 39 5.25 16.44 -18.11
N ASN A 40 4.88 15.45 -17.30
CA ASN A 40 3.64 14.70 -17.42
C ASN A 40 2.57 15.17 -16.40
N ASP A 41 2.61 16.45 -16.01
CA ASP A 41 1.65 17.14 -15.14
C ASP A 41 1.59 16.65 -13.69
N PHE A 42 2.56 15.87 -13.23
CA PHE A 42 2.66 15.57 -11.81
C PHE A 42 3.28 16.76 -11.06
N ARG A 43 2.72 17.06 -9.89
CA ARG A 43 3.16 18.16 -9.02
C ARG A 43 3.76 17.61 -7.73
N PRO A 44 4.87 18.18 -7.22
CA PRO A 44 5.41 17.76 -5.93
C PRO A 44 4.40 18.05 -4.82
N PHE A 45 4.12 17.04 -4.00
CA PHE A 45 3.25 17.15 -2.84
C PHE A 45 4.04 17.74 -1.67
N ARG A 46 3.55 18.85 -1.12
CA ARG A 46 4.15 19.53 0.02
C ARG A 46 3.08 20.06 0.95
N LEU A 47 3.36 20.04 2.25
CA LEU A 47 2.41 20.49 3.27
C LEU A 47 2.18 22.01 3.24
N ASP A 48 3.14 22.80 2.77
CA ASP A 48 3.01 24.24 2.63
C ASP A 48 2.14 24.69 1.43
N HIS A 49 1.80 23.77 0.52
CA HIS A 49 0.87 24.00 -0.59
C HIS A 49 -0.57 23.70 -0.17
N LEU A 50 -1.19 24.61 0.61
CA LEU A 50 -2.53 24.41 1.19
C LEU A 50 -3.64 24.24 0.14
N GLU A 51 -3.44 24.71 -1.09
CA GLU A 51 -4.35 24.47 -2.20
C GLU A 51 -4.50 22.96 -2.52
N ASN A 52 -3.50 22.15 -2.19
CA ASN A 52 -3.53 20.70 -2.43
C ASN A 52 -4.40 19.93 -1.42
N GLU A 53 -4.85 20.55 -0.33
CA GLU A 53 -5.69 19.89 0.69
C GLU A 53 -7.00 19.31 0.12
N ASN A 54 -7.51 19.89 -0.98
CA ASN A 54 -8.76 19.50 -1.64
C ASN A 54 -8.56 18.99 -3.08
N THR A 55 -7.31 18.89 -3.56
CA THR A 55 -7.05 18.65 -5.00
C THR A 55 -7.12 17.17 -5.37
N TYR A 56 -6.66 16.27 -4.50
CA TYR A 56 -6.39 14.87 -4.87
C TYR A 56 -7.39 13.85 -4.30
N TYR A 57 -8.42 14.31 -3.59
CA TYR A 57 -9.21 13.49 -2.65
C TYR A 57 -10.72 13.51 -2.93
N GLY A 58 -11.13 13.82 -4.17
CA GLY A 58 -12.55 13.87 -4.54
C GLY A 58 -13.29 14.98 -3.80
N LYS A 59 -14.40 14.64 -3.14
CA LYS A 59 -15.15 15.59 -2.29
C LYS A 59 -14.54 15.79 -0.88
N PHE A 60 -13.49 15.03 -0.54
CA PHE A 60 -12.88 15.05 0.79
C PHE A 60 -11.70 16.03 0.86
N GLN A 61 -11.33 16.40 2.08
CA GLN A 61 -10.20 17.26 2.38
C GLN A 61 -9.21 16.51 3.25
N VAL A 62 -7.91 16.76 3.05
CA VAL A 62 -6.84 16.32 3.96
C VAL A 62 -6.20 17.54 4.59
N SER A 63 -6.28 17.66 5.92
CA SER A 63 -5.64 18.76 6.63
C SER A 63 -4.12 18.58 6.69
N HIS A 64 -3.38 19.46 6.03
CA HIS A 64 -1.92 19.49 6.06
C HIS A 64 -1.38 19.80 7.46
N GLN A 65 -2.07 20.68 8.19
CA GLN A 65 -1.76 20.98 9.57
C GLN A 65 -1.89 19.75 10.48
N ASN A 66 -2.95 18.95 10.32
CA ASN A 66 -3.12 17.74 11.10
C ASN A 66 -2.06 16.69 10.73
N MET A 67 -1.72 16.55 9.44
CA MET A 67 -0.63 15.68 9.01
C MET A 67 0.71 16.10 9.62
N GLU A 68 1.04 17.40 9.62
CA GLU A 68 2.26 17.90 10.25
C GLU A 68 2.26 17.66 11.76
N ALA A 69 1.13 17.88 12.44
CA ALA A 69 1.01 17.68 13.89
C ALA A 69 1.05 16.21 14.31
N TYR A 70 0.67 15.29 13.40
CA TYR A 70 0.59 13.85 13.68
C TYR A 70 1.95 13.20 13.89
N TYR A 71 2.95 13.59 13.10
CA TYR A 71 4.29 13.04 13.15
C TYR A 71 5.24 13.95 13.93
N LEU A 72 6.25 13.36 14.57
CA LEU A 72 7.33 14.17 15.15
C LEU A 72 8.12 14.90 14.06
N SER A 73 8.70 16.05 14.42
CA SER A 73 9.34 16.95 13.45
C SER A 73 10.45 16.31 12.62
N PHE A 74 11.16 15.30 13.15
CA PHE A 74 12.16 14.57 12.37
C PHE A 74 11.51 13.66 11.31
N THR A 75 10.45 12.95 11.68
CA THR A 75 9.66 12.11 10.77
C THR A 75 9.03 12.95 9.66
N ASN A 76 8.53 14.15 9.98
CA ASN A 76 8.01 15.08 8.97
C ASN A 76 9.04 15.44 7.90
N LYS A 77 10.30 15.65 8.26
CA LYS A 77 11.36 15.95 7.27
C LYS A 77 11.58 14.83 6.26
N ILE A 78 11.26 13.59 6.65
CA ILE A 78 11.38 12.41 5.79
C ILE A 78 10.11 12.18 4.99
N LEU A 79 8.94 12.31 5.60
CA LEU A 79 7.66 12.08 4.92
C LEU A 79 7.27 13.23 3.98
N PHE A 80 7.68 14.45 4.32
CA PHE A 80 7.31 15.70 3.66
C PHE A 80 8.53 16.59 3.41
N PRO A 81 9.50 16.15 2.59
CA PRO A 81 10.66 16.96 2.25
C PRO A 81 10.23 18.26 1.55
N HIS A 82 10.90 19.37 1.87
CA HIS A 82 10.63 20.69 1.28
C HIS A 82 11.26 20.88 -0.11
N SER A 83 12.14 19.97 -0.54
CA SER A 83 12.71 20.00 -1.89
C SER A 83 13.15 18.61 -2.34
N GLU A 84 13.28 18.45 -3.66
CA GLU A 84 13.73 17.22 -4.33
C GLU A 84 15.18 16.83 -3.95
N HIS A 85 15.96 17.79 -3.43
CA HIS A 85 17.33 17.57 -2.97
C HIS A 85 17.40 16.99 -1.55
N GLN A 86 16.31 17.05 -0.78
CA GLN A 86 16.27 16.47 0.54
C GLN A 86 16.02 14.97 0.46
N LYS A 87 16.65 14.21 1.36
CA LYS A 87 16.40 12.78 1.49
C LYS A 87 15.04 12.57 2.14
N GLY A 88 14.20 11.72 1.56
CA GLY A 88 12.87 11.45 2.07
C GLY A 88 11.98 10.81 1.02
N LEU A 89 10.69 10.72 1.34
CA LEU A 89 9.63 10.27 0.46
C LEU A 89 9.20 11.44 -0.43
N GLN A 90 9.70 11.45 -1.66
CA GLN A 90 9.40 12.45 -2.66
C GLN A 90 8.10 12.06 -3.38
N ARG A 91 6.96 12.56 -2.90
CA ARG A 91 5.65 12.30 -3.50
C ARG A 91 5.33 13.33 -4.59
N TYR A 92 4.91 12.82 -5.74
CA TYR A 92 4.36 13.59 -6.84
C TYR A 92 2.95 13.13 -7.11
N SER A 93 2.02 14.07 -7.24
CA SER A 93 0.60 13.78 -7.40
C SER A 93 0.08 14.37 -8.71
N LYS A 94 -0.85 13.68 -9.35
CA LYS A 94 -1.58 14.15 -10.52
C LYS A 94 -3.08 14.00 -10.29
N ASP A 95 -3.78 15.12 -10.39
CA ASP A 95 -5.24 15.18 -10.53
C ASP A 95 -5.63 14.57 -11.89
N LEU A 96 -6.62 13.68 -11.88
CA LEU A 96 -7.14 13.04 -13.08
C LEU A 96 -8.65 13.25 -13.26
N ASN A 97 -9.42 13.14 -12.17
CA ASN A 97 -10.88 13.14 -12.15
C ASN A 97 -11.51 12.33 -13.30
N LEU A 98 -11.06 11.08 -13.44
CA LEU A 98 -11.47 10.19 -14.53
C LEU A 98 -12.61 9.30 -14.10
N THR A 99 -13.66 9.22 -14.92
CA THR A 99 -14.74 8.25 -14.73
C THR A 99 -14.43 6.96 -15.49
N GLY A 100 -14.86 5.84 -14.95
CA GLY A 100 -14.65 4.53 -15.54
C GLY A 100 -15.66 3.50 -15.06
N HIS A 101 -15.63 2.34 -15.71
CA HIS A 101 -16.42 1.17 -15.34
C HIS A 101 -15.52 -0.05 -15.29
N LEU A 102 -15.63 -0.82 -14.21
CA LEU A 102 -15.04 -2.15 -14.11
C LEU A 102 -16.15 -3.17 -14.35
N THR A 103 -16.08 -3.86 -15.48
CA THR A 103 -17.06 -4.88 -15.87
C THR A 103 -16.43 -6.26 -15.75
N THR A 104 -17.14 -7.15 -15.07
CA THR A 104 -16.90 -8.60 -15.07
C THR A 104 -18.05 -9.29 -15.80
N ASN A 105 -18.06 -10.62 -15.84
CA ASN A 105 -19.22 -11.41 -16.29
C ASN A 105 -20.43 -11.32 -15.33
N LEU A 106 -20.24 -10.81 -14.11
CA LEU A 106 -21.26 -10.78 -13.05
C LEU A 106 -21.78 -9.36 -12.77
N ILE A 107 -20.88 -8.38 -12.73
CA ILE A 107 -21.19 -7.02 -12.29
C ILE A 107 -20.52 -5.98 -13.18
N SER A 108 -21.06 -4.77 -13.17
CA SER A 108 -20.42 -3.60 -13.76
C SER A 108 -20.43 -2.48 -12.74
N VAL A 109 -19.26 -2.16 -12.19
CA VAL A 109 -19.11 -1.18 -11.11
C VAL A 109 -18.59 0.14 -11.71
N PRO A 110 -19.39 1.22 -11.70
CA PRO A 110 -18.92 2.56 -12.03
C PRO A 110 -17.99 3.08 -10.94
N PHE A 111 -16.91 3.75 -11.33
CA PHE A 111 -15.93 4.31 -10.41
C PHE A 111 -15.29 5.58 -10.96
N ASN A 112 -14.75 6.37 -10.05
CA ASN A 112 -13.96 7.57 -10.32
C ASN A 112 -12.53 7.38 -9.86
N ILE A 113 -11.55 7.86 -10.62
CA ILE A 113 -10.15 8.02 -10.21
C ILE A 113 -9.94 9.50 -9.93
N HIS A 114 -9.80 9.86 -8.65
CA HIS A 114 -9.55 11.25 -8.28
C HIS A 114 -8.13 11.67 -8.64
N SER A 115 -7.15 10.85 -8.26
CA SER A 115 -5.74 11.16 -8.41
C SER A 115 -4.87 9.91 -8.48
N ILE A 116 -3.66 10.12 -8.99
CA ILE A 116 -2.57 9.15 -8.91
C ILE A 116 -1.33 9.81 -8.31
N ASP A 117 -0.52 9.02 -7.60
CA ASP A 117 0.77 9.45 -7.09
C ASP A 117 1.91 8.56 -7.57
N VAL A 118 3.09 9.16 -7.70
CA VAL A 118 4.38 8.48 -7.72
C VAL A 118 5.18 8.98 -6.52
N THR A 119 5.47 8.08 -5.57
CA THR A 119 6.37 8.38 -4.44
C THR A 119 7.71 7.72 -4.69
N LEU A 120 8.79 8.51 -4.69
CA LEU A 120 10.16 8.01 -4.77
C LEU A 120 10.79 8.06 -3.38
N CYS A 121 11.26 6.92 -2.91
CA CYS A 121 11.86 6.74 -1.62
C CYS A 121 13.36 6.42 -1.76
N PRO A 122 14.14 6.58 -0.67
CA PRO A 122 15.50 6.05 -0.61
C PRO A 122 15.54 4.54 -0.83
N TYR A 123 16.73 3.97 -1.10
CA TYR A 123 16.93 2.54 -1.37
C TYR A 123 16.21 2.04 -2.64
N GLU A 124 16.16 2.89 -3.67
CA GLU A 124 15.67 2.50 -5.00
C GLU A 124 14.26 1.90 -4.94
N LEU A 125 13.41 2.47 -4.10
CA LEU A 125 12.05 2.02 -3.85
C LEU A 125 11.10 3.15 -4.19
N GLY A 126 10.09 2.86 -5.01
CA GLY A 126 8.99 3.77 -5.24
C GLY A 126 7.64 3.11 -4.98
N PHE A 127 6.61 3.94 -4.90
CA PHE A 127 5.22 3.53 -4.78
C PHE A 127 4.37 4.27 -5.80
N LEU A 128 3.53 3.54 -6.52
CA LEU A 128 2.44 4.11 -7.28
C LEU A 128 1.17 4.00 -6.43
N THR A 129 0.40 5.08 -6.34
CA THR A 129 -0.87 5.09 -5.61
C THR A 129 -1.99 5.54 -6.54
N ILE A 130 -3.12 4.84 -6.56
CA ILE A 130 -4.32 5.22 -7.31
C ILE A 130 -5.45 5.41 -6.31
N ARG A 131 -6.07 6.61 -6.29
CA ARG A 131 -7.22 6.90 -5.43
C ARG A 131 -8.50 6.81 -6.22
N THR A 132 -9.42 5.96 -5.77
CA THR A 132 -10.68 5.73 -6.44
C THR A 132 -11.86 5.82 -5.50
N GLU A 133 -13.02 6.18 -6.03
CA GLU A 133 -14.33 6.12 -5.37
C GLU A 133 -15.28 5.32 -6.26
N VAL A 134 -15.99 4.34 -5.69
CA VAL A 134 -17.07 3.65 -6.41
C VAL A 134 -18.32 4.51 -6.36
N GLU A 135 -18.99 4.67 -7.50
CA GLU A 135 -20.26 5.39 -7.53
C GLU A 135 -21.35 4.50 -6.93
N THR A 136 -21.98 4.95 -5.85
CA THR A 136 -22.92 4.14 -5.05
C THR A 136 -24.38 4.30 -5.45
N ALA A 137 -24.71 5.24 -6.34
CA ALA A 137 -26.07 5.46 -6.83
C ALA A 137 -26.38 4.55 -8.04
N PRO A 138 -27.59 3.94 -8.14
CA PRO A 138 -28.72 4.10 -7.23
C PRO A 138 -28.64 3.27 -5.95
N ASN A 139 -27.92 2.12 -5.95
CA ASN A 139 -27.54 1.34 -4.76
C ASN A 139 -26.37 0.41 -5.16
N ILE A 140 -25.28 0.41 -4.39
CA ILE A 140 -24.19 -0.57 -4.48
C ILE A 140 -24.18 -1.38 -3.18
N THR A 141 -24.09 -2.71 -3.32
CA THR A 141 -23.97 -3.63 -2.19
C THR A 141 -22.54 -3.73 -1.68
N LEU A 142 -22.37 -4.19 -0.45
CA LEU A 142 -21.05 -4.46 0.12
C LEU A 142 -20.28 -5.50 -0.70
N SER A 143 -20.97 -6.54 -1.18
CA SER A 143 -20.42 -7.50 -2.13
C SER A 143 -19.79 -6.84 -3.35
N GLU A 144 -20.52 -5.95 -4.03
CA GLU A 144 -20.06 -5.30 -5.26
C GLU A 144 -18.89 -4.35 -5.02
N ALA A 145 -18.94 -3.57 -3.93
CA ALA A 145 -17.84 -2.68 -3.55
C ALA A 145 -16.56 -3.45 -3.23
N ILE A 146 -16.68 -4.57 -2.49
CA ILE A 146 -15.55 -5.47 -2.21
C ILE A 146 -15.03 -6.11 -3.49
N GLU A 147 -15.93 -6.56 -4.36
CA GLU A 147 -15.59 -7.21 -5.62
C GLU A 147 -14.78 -6.27 -6.52
N PHE A 148 -15.16 -4.99 -6.61
CA PHE A 148 -14.37 -3.97 -7.30
C PHE A 148 -12.92 -3.96 -6.81
N ALA A 149 -12.70 -3.88 -5.49
CA ALA A 149 -11.35 -3.88 -4.94
C ALA A 149 -10.61 -5.20 -5.14
N ALA A 150 -11.32 -6.33 -5.04
CA ALA A 150 -10.77 -7.67 -5.26
C ALA A 150 -10.24 -7.84 -6.69
N ARG A 151 -10.94 -7.28 -7.69
CA ARG A 151 -10.55 -7.33 -9.10
C ARG A 151 -9.53 -6.26 -9.46
N PHE A 152 -9.76 -5.02 -9.08
CA PHE A 152 -8.90 -3.90 -9.47
C PHE A 152 -7.48 -4.01 -8.89
N ARG A 153 -7.28 -4.71 -7.76
CA ARG A 153 -5.94 -4.92 -7.18
C ARG A 153 -5.07 -5.93 -7.96
N VAL A 154 -5.63 -6.76 -8.83
CA VAL A 154 -4.91 -7.86 -9.49
C VAL A 154 -4.40 -7.40 -10.84
N LEU A 155 -3.08 -7.27 -11.02
CA LEU A 155 -2.48 -6.69 -12.23
C LEU A 155 -2.60 -7.62 -13.45
N GLU A 156 -2.18 -8.87 -13.29
CA GLU A 156 -2.27 -9.94 -14.29
C GLU A 156 -3.08 -11.10 -13.72
N THR A 157 -4.05 -11.61 -14.47
CA THR A 157 -4.76 -12.85 -14.14
C THR A 157 -3.96 -14.05 -14.65
N LYS A 158 -3.15 -14.66 -13.78
CA LYS A 158 -2.43 -15.91 -14.09
C LYS A 158 -3.39 -17.12 -13.97
N ASN A 159 -3.91 -17.58 -15.11
CA ASN A 159 -4.62 -18.85 -15.37
C ASN A 159 -6.04 -19.08 -14.78
N ASP A 160 -6.87 -19.74 -15.61
CA ASP A 160 -8.08 -20.57 -15.38
C ASP A 160 -9.34 -20.01 -14.71
N THR A 161 -9.43 -18.73 -14.36
CA THR A 161 -10.76 -18.13 -14.16
C THR A 161 -11.30 -17.66 -15.51
N ASN A 162 -12.45 -18.19 -15.94
CA ASN A 162 -13.24 -17.68 -17.08
C ASN A 162 -13.75 -16.22 -16.87
N GLU A 163 -13.25 -15.53 -15.84
CA GLU A 163 -13.69 -14.21 -15.44
C GLU A 163 -12.90 -13.16 -16.22
N THR A 164 -13.48 -12.73 -17.33
CA THR A 164 -12.98 -11.62 -18.12
C THR A 164 -13.26 -10.31 -17.38
N ILE A 165 -12.21 -9.57 -17.04
CA ILE A 165 -12.32 -8.18 -16.60
C ILE A 165 -12.20 -7.24 -17.80
N CYS A 166 -12.98 -6.16 -17.79
CA CYS A 166 -12.86 -5.06 -18.74
C CYS A 166 -12.96 -3.75 -17.98
N ILE A 167 -11.92 -2.92 -18.10
CA ILE A 167 -11.95 -1.55 -17.59
C ILE A 167 -12.23 -0.64 -18.77
N GLU A 168 -13.33 0.10 -18.71
CA GLU A 168 -13.66 1.15 -19.66
C GLU A 168 -13.42 2.52 -19.03
N CYS A 169 -12.62 3.38 -19.66
CA CYS A 169 -12.35 4.73 -19.20
C CYS A 169 -12.13 5.64 -20.41
N ASN A 170 -12.83 6.78 -20.47
CA ASN A 170 -12.77 7.74 -21.59
C ASN A 170 -12.91 7.09 -22.98
N GLY A 171 -13.82 6.12 -23.12
CA GLY A 171 -14.08 5.40 -24.37
C GLY A 171 -12.99 4.39 -24.78
N LYS A 172 -11.95 4.19 -23.97
CA LYS A 172 -10.94 3.14 -24.16
C LYS A 172 -11.26 1.94 -23.28
N LYS A 173 -11.01 0.73 -23.80
CA LYS A 173 -11.23 -0.53 -23.10
C LYS A 173 -9.91 -1.24 -22.85
N TYR A 174 -9.74 -1.75 -21.64
CA TYR A 174 -8.57 -2.49 -21.19
C TYR A 174 -9.01 -3.84 -20.63
N SER A 175 -8.51 -4.92 -21.21
CA SER A 175 -8.83 -6.30 -20.78
C SER A 175 -8.03 -6.78 -19.56
N GLN A 176 -7.12 -5.95 -19.06
CA GLN A 176 -6.24 -6.25 -17.92
C GLN A 176 -6.00 -4.96 -17.12
N VAL A 177 -6.01 -5.06 -15.79
CA VAL A 177 -5.69 -3.95 -14.88
C VAL A 177 -4.30 -3.39 -15.17
N GLU A 178 -3.31 -4.27 -15.37
CA GLU A 178 -1.94 -3.86 -15.71
C GLU A 178 -1.90 -2.87 -16.88
N ARG A 179 -2.57 -3.21 -17.98
CA ARG A 179 -2.57 -2.39 -19.20
C ARG A 179 -3.22 -1.04 -18.98
N PHE A 180 -4.26 -0.99 -18.14
CA PHE A 180 -4.87 0.26 -17.74
C PHE A 180 -3.92 1.09 -16.88
N ILE A 181 -3.32 0.49 -15.85
CA ILE A 181 -2.44 1.19 -14.92
C ILE A 181 -1.17 1.70 -15.60
N PHE A 182 -0.38 0.83 -16.24
CA PHE A 182 0.92 1.21 -16.79
C PHE A 182 0.83 1.76 -18.21
N GLY A 183 -0.17 1.32 -18.99
CA GLY A 183 -0.36 1.80 -20.35
C GLY A 183 -1.04 3.16 -20.43
N TYR A 184 -1.88 3.50 -19.45
CA TYR A 184 -2.68 4.73 -19.44
C TYR A 184 -2.41 5.63 -18.24
N LEU A 185 -2.60 5.17 -17.00
CA LEU A 185 -2.48 6.05 -15.82
C LEU A 185 -1.03 6.51 -15.57
N PHE A 186 -0.08 5.58 -15.59
CA PHE A 186 1.35 5.82 -15.34
C PHE A 186 2.18 5.64 -16.59
N HIS A 187 1.66 6.07 -17.74
CA HIS A 187 2.33 5.93 -19.02
C HIS A 187 3.77 6.46 -18.97
N GLY A 188 4.74 5.63 -19.35
CA GLY A 188 6.18 5.94 -19.39
C GLY A 188 6.90 5.85 -18.04
N VAL A 189 6.21 5.75 -16.90
CA VAL A 189 6.85 5.56 -15.57
C VAL A 189 7.58 4.21 -15.50
N THR A 190 7.05 3.19 -16.16
CA THR A 190 7.64 1.84 -16.19
C THR A 190 9.02 1.77 -16.85
N ASP A 191 9.41 2.77 -17.63
CA ASP A 191 10.75 2.80 -18.25
C ASP A 191 11.86 2.99 -17.24
N PHE A 192 11.53 3.54 -16.07
CA PHE A 192 12.43 3.72 -14.94
C PHE A 192 12.55 2.48 -14.05
N PHE A 193 11.68 1.49 -14.24
CA PHE A 193 11.69 0.28 -13.42
C PHE A 193 12.97 -0.53 -13.66
N GLU A 194 13.44 -1.18 -12.60
CA GLU A 194 14.61 -2.04 -12.69
C GLU A 194 14.32 -3.29 -13.54
N LYS A 195 15.07 -3.44 -14.65
CA LYS A 195 14.87 -4.49 -15.66
C LYS A 195 15.67 -5.78 -15.40
N LYS A 196 16.59 -5.81 -14.41
CA LYS A 196 17.58 -6.88 -14.23
C LYS A 196 17.03 -8.24 -13.74
N ARG A 197 15.77 -8.32 -13.33
CA ARG A 197 15.08 -9.59 -12.97
C ARG A 197 13.98 -10.01 -13.97
N LEU A 198 14.08 -9.56 -15.23
CA LEU A 198 13.11 -9.82 -16.31
C LEU A 198 13.34 -11.16 -17.03
N ARG A 199 13.20 -12.30 -16.34
CA ARG A 199 12.92 -13.57 -17.03
C ARG A 199 11.53 -14.05 -16.61
N SER A 200 10.57 -13.80 -17.49
CA SER A 200 9.12 -14.13 -17.41
C SER A 200 8.27 -13.24 -16.49
N SER A 201 7.45 -12.39 -17.13
CA SER A 201 6.56 -11.35 -16.58
C SER A 201 7.26 -10.13 -15.94
N TYR A 202 6.72 -8.93 -16.22
CA TYR A 202 7.21 -7.65 -15.68
C TYR A 202 7.22 -7.61 -14.12
N PHE A 203 6.58 -8.58 -13.48
CA PHE A 203 6.18 -8.57 -12.06
C PHE A 203 6.89 -9.58 -11.17
N GLN A 204 7.82 -10.40 -11.70
CA GLN A 204 8.71 -11.20 -10.84
C GLN A 204 9.79 -10.35 -10.15
N THR A 205 9.72 -9.02 -10.29
CA THR A 205 10.74 -8.05 -9.92
C THR A 205 10.76 -7.70 -8.43
N PHE A 206 9.78 -8.16 -7.64
CA PHE A 206 9.76 -7.98 -6.19
C PHE A 206 9.43 -9.29 -5.47
N PRO A 207 10.43 -10.06 -4.97
CA PRO A 207 10.20 -11.34 -4.28
C PRO A 207 9.49 -11.22 -2.92
N PHE A 208 9.03 -10.02 -2.56
CA PHE A 208 8.49 -9.69 -1.24
C PHE A 208 6.99 -9.37 -1.25
N PHE A 209 6.37 -9.30 -2.43
CA PHE A 209 4.92 -9.28 -2.59
C PHE A 209 4.52 -10.44 -3.49
N GLU A 210 3.86 -11.42 -2.88
CA GLU A 210 3.29 -12.56 -3.59
C GLU A 210 2.17 -12.09 -4.53
N ASP A 211 2.01 -12.80 -5.66
CA ASP A 211 0.79 -12.79 -6.50
C ASP A 211 0.45 -11.57 -7.37
N GLN A 212 1.37 -10.65 -7.69
CA GLN A 212 1.11 -9.54 -8.64
C GLN A 212 -0.10 -8.67 -8.26
N ARG A 213 -0.32 -8.47 -6.95
CA ARG A 213 -1.44 -7.69 -6.41
C ARG A 213 -0.96 -6.39 -5.77
N MET A 214 -1.73 -5.32 -5.97
CA MET A 214 -1.57 -4.07 -5.23
C MET A 214 -2.06 -4.25 -3.78
N TYR A 215 -1.44 -3.51 -2.86
CA TYR A 215 -1.97 -3.35 -1.51
C TYR A 215 -3.18 -2.43 -1.55
N VAL A 216 -4.24 -2.74 -0.79
CA VAL A 216 -5.47 -1.96 -0.78
C VAL A 216 -5.65 -1.25 0.55
N GLN A 217 -5.79 0.06 0.55
CA GLN A 217 -6.33 0.79 1.70
C GLN A 217 -7.75 1.24 1.38
N THR A 218 -8.72 1.00 2.26
CA THR A 218 -10.13 1.24 1.94
C THR A 218 -10.90 1.82 3.11
N LEU A 219 -11.87 2.67 2.81
CA LEU A 219 -12.88 3.15 3.75
C LEU A 219 -14.26 2.93 3.14
N LEU A 220 -15.08 2.13 3.82
CA LEU A 220 -16.43 1.75 3.41
C LEU A 220 -17.44 2.27 4.42
N SER A 221 -18.44 3.02 3.94
CA SER A 221 -19.60 3.42 4.74
C SER A 221 -20.80 2.57 4.37
N ILE A 222 -21.37 1.92 5.38
CA ILE A 222 -22.65 1.24 5.31
C ILE A 222 -23.73 2.21 5.78
N LYS A 223 -24.95 2.04 5.26
CA LYS A 223 -26.13 2.79 5.67
C LYS A 223 -26.32 2.73 7.20
N GLU A 224 -26.63 3.88 7.82
CA GLU A 224 -26.62 4.05 9.30
C GLU A 224 -27.57 3.12 10.07
N ASP A 225 -28.67 2.68 9.43
CA ASP A 225 -29.66 1.79 10.03
C ASP A 225 -29.31 0.29 9.93
N MET A 226 -28.19 -0.05 9.27
CA MET A 226 -27.74 -1.43 9.14
C MET A 226 -26.62 -1.74 10.14
N GLU A 227 -26.82 -2.81 10.91
CA GLU A 227 -25.79 -3.32 11.83
C GLU A 227 -24.67 -4.04 11.07
N LEU A 228 -23.43 -3.81 11.51
CA LEU A 228 -22.24 -4.54 11.08
C LEU A 228 -22.04 -5.76 11.97
N ASN A 229 -22.04 -6.96 11.37
CA ASN A 229 -21.69 -8.19 12.07
C ASN A 229 -20.25 -8.64 11.76
N GLU A 230 -19.74 -9.64 12.50
CA GLU A 230 -18.37 -10.15 12.32
C GLU A 230 -18.10 -10.68 10.91
N VAL A 231 -19.10 -11.27 10.25
CA VAL A 231 -18.97 -11.76 8.87
C VAL A 231 -18.78 -10.59 7.92
N ASP A 232 -19.56 -9.51 8.04
CA ASP A 232 -19.41 -8.30 7.21
C ASP A 232 -18.00 -7.71 7.37
N VAL A 233 -17.57 -7.55 8.63
CA VAL A 233 -16.24 -7.00 8.97
C VAL A 233 -15.14 -7.86 8.38
N TYR A 234 -15.22 -9.18 8.53
CA TYR A 234 -14.26 -10.12 7.97
C TYR A 234 -14.23 -10.09 6.44
N ARG A 235 -15.38 -10.04 5.78
CA ARG A 235 -15.50 -9.97 4.31
C ARG A 235 -14.77 -8.75 3.75
N THR A 236 -14.89 -7.59 4.39
CA THR A 236 -14.15 -6.39 3.96
C THR A 236 -12.64 -6.59 4.01
N SER A 237 -12.12 -7.28 5.03
CA SER A 237 -10.69 -7.54 5.20
C SER A 237 -10.13 -8.70 4.38
N SER A 238 -10.98 -9.64 3.97
CA SER A 238 -10.57 -10.76 3.11
C SER A 238 -10.82 -10.47 1.63
N LEU A 239 -11.45 -9.33 1.32
CA LEU A 239 -12.00 -9.00 0.03
C LEU A 239 -12.90 -10.11 -0.54
N SER A 240 -13.75 -10.69 0.31
CA SER A 240 -14.72 -11.71 -0.09
C SER A 240 -15.99 -11.06 -0.65
N GLY A 241 -15.96 -10.72 -1.94
CA GLY A 241 -17.06 -10.07 -2.66
C GLY A 241 -18.10 -11.09 -3.13
N LEU A 242 -17.97 -11.54 -4.38
CA LEU A 242 -18.91 -12.43 -5.05
C LEU A 242 -18.32 -13.80 -5.40
N THR A 243 -19.13 -14.85 -5.29
CA THR A 243 -18.83 -16.16 -5.89
C THR A 243 -18.93 -16.09 -7.41
N SER A 244 -18.44 -17.15 -8.09
CA SER A 244 -18.59 -17.33 -9.54
C SER A 244 -20.05 -17.34 -10.05
N ASP A 245 -21.05 -17.56 -9.18
CA ASP A 245 -22.48 -17.46 -9.51
C ASP A 245 -23.12 -16.12 -9.09
N GLY A 246 -22.31 -15.13 -8.69
CA GLY A 246 -22.76 -13.78 -8.36
C GLY A 246 -23.44 -13.64 -7.00
N LYS A 247 -23.20 -14.57 -6.06
CA LYS A 247 -23.73 -14.48 -4.69
C LYS A 247 -22.69 -13.93 -3.72
N ALA A 248 -23.17 -13.22 -2.70
CA ALA A 248 -22.36 -12.83 -1.56
C ALA A 248 -21.69 -14.05 -0.93
N TYR A 249 -20.40 -13.95 -0.62
CA TYR A 249 -19.66 -15.04 0.02
C TYR A 249 -18.67 -14.57 1.07
N VAL A 250 -18.24 -15.53 1.88
CA VAL A 250 -17.16 -15.38 2.84
C VAL A 250 -16.15 -16.50 2.63
N SER A 251 -14.87 -16.15 2.54
CA SER A 251 -13.78 -17.11 2.28
C SER A 251 -13.54 -18.11 3.42
N ALA A 252 -14.03 -17.82 4.63
CA ALA A 252 -14.00 -18.73 5.78
C ALA A 252 -15.42 -19.10 6.22
N ASN A 253 -15.70 -20.40 6.34
CA ASN A 253 -17.01 -20.91 6.76
C ASN A 253 -17.09 -21.27 8.26
N ASN A 254 -16.02 -21.03 9.01
CA ASN A 254 -15.91 -21.34 10.44
C ASN A 254 -15.98 -20.03 11.26
N LEU A 255 -17.10 -19.82 11.95
CA LEU A 255 -17.32 -18.61 12.77
C LEU A 255 -16.28 -18.44 13.89
N PRO A 256 -15.94 -19.47 14.70
CA PRO A 256 -14.83 -19.37 15.65
C PRO A 256 -13.52 -18.86 15.03
N TYR A 257 -13.17 -19.33 13.83
CA TYR A 257 -12.00 -18.84 13.11
C TYR A 257 -12.13 -17.36 12.74
N ILE A 258 -13.28 -16.93 12.21
CA ILE A 258 -13.54 -15.52 11.89
C ILE A 258 -13.37 -14.65 13.14
N HIS A 259 -13.98 -15.06 14.25
CA HIS A 259 -13.92 -14.36 15.51
C HIS A 259 -12.47 -14.22 16.03
N ASP A 260 -11.70 -15.31 16.02
CA ASP A 260 -10.29 -15.31 16.43
C ASP A 260 -9.40 -14.48 15.50
N TYR A 261 -9.66 -14.52 14.19
CA TYR A 261 -8.98 -13.68 13.22
C TYR A 261 -9.23 -12.20 13.51
N LEU A 262 -10.48 -11.80 13.74
CA LEU A 262 -10.84 -10.41 14.04
C LEU A 262 -10.26 -9.94 15.38
N LYS A 263 -10.19 -10.80 16.41
CA LYS A 263 -9.48 -10.45 17.67
C LYS A 263 -8.02 -10.08 17.45
N GLN A 264 -7.35 -10.71 16.49
CA GLN A 264 -5.94 -10.48 16.21
C GLN A 264 -5.71 -9.27 15.28
N HIS A 265 -6.56 -9.12 14.26
CA HIS A 265 -6.32 -8.19 13.14
C HIS A 265 -7.18 -6.92 13.19
N ALA A 266 -8.30 -6.94 13.92
CA ALA A 266 -9.18 -5.79 14.03
C ALA A 266 -8.81 -4.92 15.24
N TYR A 267 -8.85 -3.61 15.04
CA TYR A 267 -8.87 -2.62 16.11
C TYR A 267 -10.33 -2.21 16.35
N GLN A 268 -10.86 -2.70 17.47
CA GLN A 268 -12.29 -2.68 17.79
C GLN A 268 -12.68 -1.58 18.79
N ARG A 269 -11.87 -0.53 18.93
CA ARG A 269 -12.11 0.55 19.92
C ARG A 269 -13.47 1.24 19.75
N TRP A 270 -14.00 1.25 18.53
CA TRP A 270 -15.27 1.90 18.17
C TRP A 270 -16.33 0.91 17.67
N ALA A 271 -16.16 -0.37 17.99
CA ALA A 271 -17.19 -1.37 17.75
C ALA A 271 -18.47 -1.03 18.54
N PRO A 272 -19.68 -1.36 18.03
CA PRO A 272 -19.93 -2.10 16.80
C PRO A 272 -20.02 -1.23 15.54
N ASN A 273 -19.83 0.09 15.66
CA ASN A 273 -20.13 1.00 14.56
C ASN A 273 -18.95 1.23 13.62
N ARG A 274 -17.72 1.01 14.09
CA ARG A 274 -16.51 1.20 13.30
C ARG A 274 -15.43 0.17 13.63
N TYR A 275 -14.85 -0.38 12.57
CA TYR A 275 -13.75 -1.34 12.64
C TYR A 275 -12.62 -0.92 11.72
N PHE A 276 -11.40 -0.95 12.23
CA PHE A 276 -10.20 -0.95 11.40
C PHE A 276 -9.62 -2.35 11.38
N ILE A 277 -9.31 -2.89 10.22
CA ILE A 277 -8.72 -4.23 10.07
C ILE A 277 -7.50 -4.13 9.19
N MET A 278 -6.40 -4.72 9.64
CA MET A 278 -5.12 -4.70 8.95
C MET A 278 -4.71 -6.14 8.64
N GLY A 279 -4.45 -6.40 7.37
CA GLY A 279 -3.95 -7.66 6.86
C GLY A 279 -2.76 -7.42 5.93
N GLU A 280 -2.12 -8.50 5.49
CA GLU A 280 -0.88 -8.43 4.72
C GLU A 280 -1.00 -7.63 3.41
N HIS A 281 -2.19 -7.62 2.81
CA HIS A 281 -2.46 -6.94 1.54
C HIS A 281 -3.59 -5.90 1.62
N ILE A 282 -4.07 -5.59 2.83
CA ILE A 282 -5.18 -4.67 2.99
C ILE A 282 -5.18 -3.95 4.33
N PHE A 283 -5.57 -2.68 4.30
CA PHE A 283 -5.94 -1.89 5.47
C PHE A 283 -7.33 -1.30 5.25
N THR A 284 -8.33 -1.87 5.90
CA THR A 284 -9.73 -1.48 5.74
C THR A 284 -10.27 -0.76 6.97
N CYS A 285 -11.07 0.28 6.75
CA CYS A 285 -11.99 0.84 7.72
C CYS A 285 -13.41 0.59 7.19
N VAL A 286 -14.26 -0.05 8.00
CA VAL A 286 -15.70 -0.18 7.71
C VAL A 286 -16.47 0.47 8.84
N THR A 287 -17.47 1.28 8.49
CA THR A 287 -18.27 2.04 9.44
C THR A 287 -19.73 2.15 8.99
N ASN A 288 -20.66 2.18 9.94
CA ASN A 288 -22.04 2.61 9.72
C ASN A 288 -22.33 3.96 10.41
N GLU A 289 -21.28 4.69 10.81
CA GLU A 289 -21.42 6.05 11.34
C GLU A 289 -21.77 7.03 10.21
N GLY A 290 -22.51 8.10 10.56
CA GLY A 290 -23.01 9.06 9.59
C GLY A 290 -21.94 9.90 8.87
N GLU A 291 -22.40 10.65 7.86
CA GLU A 291 -21.56 11.38 6.90
C GLU A 291 -20.50 12.28 7.55
N ARG A 292 -20.82 12.91 8.69
CA ARG A 292 -19.90 13.77 9.43
C ARG A 292 -18.67 13.00 9.93
N GLU A 293 -18.87 11.82 10.53
CA GLU A 293 -17.77 11.00 11.02
C GLU A 293 -17.04 10.33 9.85
N PHE A 294 -17.78 9.89 8.83
CA PHE A 294 -17.17 9.37 7.60
C PHE A 294 -16.21 10.36 6.95
N THR A 295 -16.58 11.64 6.85
CA THR A 295 -15.73 12.69 6.27
C THR A 295 -14.42 12.87 7.04
N LYS A 296 -14.47 12.80 8.37
CA LYS A 296 -13.25 12.84 9.21
C LYS A 296 -12.38 11.61 8.97
N LEU A 297 -13.00 10.43 8.90
CA LEU A 297 -12.29 9.17 8.62
C LEU A 297 -11.65 9.20 7.23
N ALA A 298 -12.33 9.76 6.23
CA ALA A 298 -11.78 9.92 4.88
C ALA A 298 -10.54 10.83 4.89
N SER A 299 -10.58 11.97 5.61
CA SER A 299 -9.40 12.82 5.82
C SER A 299 -8.24 12.04 6.43
N GLN A 300 -8.50 11.26 7.49
CA GLN A 300 -7.46 10.48 8.17
C GLN A 300 -6.90 9.36 7.29
N MET A 301 -7.77 8.66 6.55
CA MET A 301 -7.41 7.56 5.66
C MET A 301 -6.58 8.04 4.46
N TYR A 302 -6.87 9.22 3.90
CA TYR A 302 -6.09 9.82 2.84
C TYR A 302 -4.81 10.54 3.31
N GLY A 303 -4.80 11.02 4.55
CA GLY A 303 -3.68 11.72 5.15
C GLY A 303 -2.85 10.81 6.05
N GLU A 304 -3.07 10.96 7.35
CA GLU A 304 -2.21 10.41 8.40
C GLU A 304 -2.05 8.89 8.30
N PHE A 305 -3.14 8.16 8.10
CA PHE A 305 -3.12 6.69 8.03
C PHE A 305 -2.51 6.17 6.72
N TYR A 306 -2.64 6.92 5.62
CA TYR A 306 -1.95 6.60 4.37
C TYR A 306 -0.43 6.69 4.54
N TYR A 307 0.08 7.77 5.15
CA TYR A 307 1.52 7.91 5.40
C TYR A 307 2.03 6.92 6.45
N ALA A 308 1.20 6.54 7.43
CA ALA A 308 1.54 5.51 8.39
C ALA A 308 1.73 4.15 7.71
N LEU A 309 0.81 3.80 6.79
CA LEU A 309 0.92 2.61 5.96
C LEU A 309 2.14 2.67 5.03
N LEU A 310 2.32 3.78 4.31
CA LEU A 310 3.41 3.97 3.36
C LEU A 310 4.79 3.82 4.03
N LEU A 311 4.96 4.42 5.21
CA LEU A 311 6.21 4.31 5.97
C LEU A 311 6.48 2.88 6.44
N ASN A 312 5.45 2.18 6.92
CA ASN A 312 5.58 0.79 7.35
C ASN A 312 5.87 -0.15 6.15
N LEU A 313 5.26 0.08 4.99
CA LEU A 313 5.59 -0.63 3.75
C LEU A 313 7.04 -0.35 3.31
N PHE A 314 7.48 0.91 3.39
CA PHE A 314 8.86 1.30 3.14
C PHE A 314 9.82 0.53 4.06
N HIS A 315 9.57 0.50 5.37
CA HIS A 315 10.39 -0.27 6.31
C HIS A 315 10.40 -1.76 6.00
N LYS A 316 9.23 -2.39 5.77
CA LYS A 316 9.11 -3.83 5.42
C LYS A 316 9.99 -4.14 4.21
N ILE A 317 9.81 -3.37 3.14
CA ILE A 317 10.46 -3.62 1.86
C ILE A 317 11.97 -3.41 1.95
N VAL A 318 12.43 -2.31 2.55
CA VAL A 318 13.87 -2.02 2.62
C VAL A 318 14.60 -3.09 3.45
N LEU A 319 14.02 -3.51 4.58
CA LEU A 319 14.60 -4.58 5.40
C LEU A 319 14.64 -5.92 4.65
N LEU A 320 13.61 -6.24 3.88
CA LEU A 320 13.58 -7.43 3.05
C LEU A 320 14.61 -7.37 1.90
N LYS A 321 14.79 -6.20 1.26
CA LYS A 321 15.85 -5.97 0.27
C LYS A 321 17.23 -6.22 0.87
N MET A 322 17.49 -5.75 2.10
CA MET A 322 18.75 -5.99 2.81
C MET A 322 18.95 -7.46 3.14
N ALA A 323 17.91 -8.16 3.59
CA ALA A 323 17.97 -9.59 3.88
C ALA A 323 18.30 -10.41 2.61
N ASN A 324 17.72 -10.04 1.47
CA ASN A 324 18.01 -10.70 0.19
C ASN A 324 19.42 -10.39 -0.32
N ALA A 325 19.88 -9.12 -0.23
CA ALA A 325 21.26 -8.77 -0.58
C ALA A 325 22.29 -9.54 0.26
N TYR A 326 22.02 -9.72 1.56
CA TYR A 326 22.85 -10.56 2.43
C TYR A 326 22.88 -12.03 1.98
N ALA A 327 21.73 -12.58 1.58
CA ALA A 327 21.65 -13.96 1.09
C ALA A 327 22.45 -14.17 -0.20
N GLU A 328 22.43 -13.21 -1.13
CA GLU A 328 23.20 -13.24 -2.38
C GLU A 328 24.72 -13.14 -2.11
N LEU A 329 25.14 -12.29 -1.17
CA LEU A 329 26.54 -12.13 -0.77
C LEU A 329 27.18 -13.40 -0.20
N ASN A 330 26.42 -14.21 0.54
CA ASN A 330 26.92 -15.49 1.06
C ASN A 330 27.30 -16.47 -0.06
N ILE A 331 26.85 -16.23 -1.29
CA ILE A 331 27.11 -17.07 -2.46
C ILE A 331 28.31 -16.54 -3.25
N GLU A 332 28.38 -15.22 -3.51
CA GLU A 332 29.35 -14.63 -4.44
C GLU A 332 30.60 -13.99 -3.77
N GLN A 333 30.58 -13.75 -2.45
CA GLN A 333 31.72 -13.29 -1.63
C GLN A 333 32.46 -12.01 -2.13
N ASP A 334 31.76 -11.06 -2.74
CA ASP A 334 32.34 -9.76 -3.15
C ASP A 334 32.50 -8.79 -1.97
N THR A 335 33.74 -8.38 -1.67
CA THR A 335 34.07 -7.42 -0.62
C THR A 335 33.46 -6.02 -0.80
N ASN A 336 33.30 -5.55 -2.04
CA ASN A 336 32.71 -4.22 -2.29
C ASN A 336 31.22 -4.20 -1.98
N GLU A 337 30.52 -5.28 -2.33
CA GLU A 337 29.09 -5.42 -2.06
C GLU A 337 28.81 -5.59 -0.56
N ILE A 338 29.73 -6.24 0.18
CA ILE A 338 29.69 -6.32 1.64
C ILE A 338 29.76 -4.93 2.28
N GLU A 339 30.71 -4.08 1.86
CA GLU A 339 30.83 -2.71 2.37
C GLU A 339 29.58 -1.86 2.06
N GLN A 340 29.02 -2.01 0.86
CA GLN A 340 27.78 -1.33 0.48
C GLN A 340 26.60 -1.76 1.35
N LEU A 341 26.47 -3.05 1.65
CA LEU A 341 25.40 -3.56 2.50
C LEU A 341 25.54 -3.10 3.95
N ILE A 342 26.76 -3.12 4.51
CA ILE A 342 27.05 -2.55 5.84
C ILE A 342 26.64 -1.08 5.91
N TYR A 343 27.04 -0.28 4.91
CA TYR A 343 26.67 1.12 4.83
C TYR A 343 25.15 1.31 4.74
N ALA A 344 24.47 0.51 3.91
CA ALA A 344 23.02 0.58 3.74
C ALA A 344 22.27 0.29 5.05
N ILE A 345 22.63 -0.77 5.78
CA ILE A 345 21.97 -1.14 7.05
C ILE A 345 22.17 -0.04 8.11
N ASN A 346 23.39 0.48 8.24
CA ASN A 346 23.71 1.55 9.19
C ASN A 346 22.98 2.86 8.85
N SER A 347 23.01 3.25 7.58
CA SER A 347 22.29 4.43 7.08
C SER A 347 20.78 4.31 7.29
N PHE A 348 20.20 3.13 7.09
CA PHE A 348 18.78 2.88 7.30
C PHE A 348 18.40 3.02 8.77
N THR A 349 19.20 2.38 9.63
CA THR A 349 19.04 2.43 11.07
C THR A 349 19.06 3.86 11.61
N ALA A 350 20.07 4.63 11.23
CA ALA A 350 20.29 5.98 11.73
C ALA A 350 19.25 6.98 11.21
N ASN A 351 18.88 6.88 9.93
CA ASN A 351 18.09 7.93 9.26
C ASN A 351 16.60 7.61 9.15
N TYR A 352 16.19 6.33 9.17
CA TYR A 352 14.82 5.95 8.81
C TYR A 352 14.12 5.02 9.79
N PHE A 353 14.86 4.21 10.58
CA PHE A 353 14.27 3.25 11.51
C PHE A 353 14.13 3.77 12.95
N SER A 354 15.14 4.46 13.47
CA SER A 354 15.23 4.89 14.89
C SER A 354 14.33 6.09 15.23
N LEU A 355 13.29 6.30 14.44
CA LEU A 355 12.39 7.43 14.58
C LEU A 355 11.28 7.04 15.56
N GLU A 356 10.99 7.93 16.50
CA GLU A 356 9.78 7.89 17.32
C GLU A 356 8.66 8.50 16.45
N LEU A 357 7.60 7.72 16.16
CA LEU A 357 6.90 7.88 14.88
C LEU A 357 5.50 8.52 14.94
N VAL A 358 4.89 8.75 16.10
CA VAL A 358 3.56 9.38 16.20
C VAL A 358 3.43 10.17 17.50
N SER A 359 2.79 11.35 17.47
CA SER A 359 2.59 12.23 18.64
C SER A 359 1.24 12.03 19.35
N GLN A 360 0.26 11.39 18.68
CA GLN A 360 -1.11 11.23 19.15
C GLN A 360 -1.46 9.77 19.51
N SER A 361 -1.96 9.55 20.72
CA SER A 361 -2.14 8.21 21.31
C SER A 361 -3.12 7.27 20.59
N GLN A 362 -4.20 7.78 19.98
CA GLN A 362 -5.16 6.92 19.26
C GLN A 362 -4.59 6.43 17.93
N SER A 363 -3.80 7.29 17.31
CA SER A 363 -3.20 7.07 16.01
C SER A 363 -1.92 6.25 16.10
N GLU A 364 -1.23 6.38 17.23
CA GLU A 364 -0.10 5.55 17.63
C GLU A 364 -0.49 4.06 17.65
N ASP A 365 -1.70 3.71 18.12
CA ASP A 365 -2.20 2.33 18.08
C ASP A 365 -2.26 1.76 16.66
N ILE A 366 -2.75 2.55 15.68
CA ILE A 366 -2.84 2.12 14.28
C ILE A 366 -1.44 1.91 13.71
N PHE A 367 -0.54 2.86 13.95
CA PHE A 367 0.84 2.77 13.49
C PHE A 367 1.57 1.54 14.05
N PHE A 368 1.46 1.29 15.37
CA PHE A 368 2.10 0.12 15.99
C PHE A 368 1.48 -1.20 15.53
N ARG A 369 0.18 -1.25 15.26
CA ARG A 369 -0.47 -2.44 14.71
C ARG A 369 0.04 -2.76 13.31
N LEU A 370 0.20 -1.77 12.43
CA LEU A 370 0.82 -1.96 11.12
C LEU A 370 2.27 -2.46 11.26
N ARG A 371 3.04 -1.85 12.16
CA ARG A 371 4.45 -2.25 12.43
C ARG A 371 4.57 -3.70 12.92
N LYS A 372 3.66 -4.11 13.80
CA LYS A 372 3.58 -5.49 14.31
C LYS A 372 3.15 -6.45 13.19
N LEU A 373 2.10 -6.12 12.45
CA LEU A 373 1.58 -6.94 11.36
C LEU A 373 2.64 -7.25 10.30
N PHE A 374 3.43 -6.24 9.92
CA PHE A 374 4.51 -6.42 8.95
C PHE A 374 5.80 -6.97 9.54
N ASN A 375 5.80 -7.37 10.82
CA ASN A 375 6.95 -7.95 11.51
C ASN A 375 8.22 -7.10 11.41
N ILE A 376 8.06 -5.76 11.40
CA ILE A 376 9.15 -4.82 11.16
C ILE A 376 10.29 -4.98 12.18
N GLU A 377 9.96 -5.19 13.46
CA GLU A 377 10.97 -5.41 14.51
C GLU A 377 11.76 -6.69 14.30
N ILE A 378 11.11 -7.77 13.86
CA ILE A 378 11.76 -9.06 13.59
C ILE A 378 12.70 -8.91 12.39
N LEU A 379 12.21 -8.30 11.29
CA LEU A 379 13.01 -8.03 10.10
C LEU A 379 14.26 -7.17 10.42
N TYR A 380 14.08 -6.15 11.25
CA TYR A 380 15.16 -5.28 11.69
C TYR A 380 16.18 -6.01 12.58
N THR A 381 15.71 -6.85 13.50
CA THR A 381 16.57 -7.66 14.36
C THR A 381 17.42 -8.60 13.52
N ASN A 382 16.84 -9.24 12.51
CA ASN A 382 17.57 -10.08 11.55
C ASN A 382 18.60 -9.26 10.76
N ALA A 383 18.25 -8.05 10.31
CA ALA A 383 19.19 -7.17 9.61
C ALA A 383 20.41 -6.81 10.49
N LYS A 384 20.22 -6.57 11.79
CA LYS A 384 21.33 -6.35 12.74
C LYS A 384 22.21 -7.58 12.93
N GLN A 385 21.61 -8.77 13.07
CA GLN A 385 22.38 -10.00 13.20
C GLN A 385 23.22 -10.30 11.94
N ASN A 386 22.66 -10.00 10.77
CA ASN A 386 23.38 -10.08 9.50
C ASN A 386 24.54 -9.08 9.46
N LEU A 387 24.33 -7.84 9.93
CA LEU A 387 25.37 -6.81 10.03
C LEU A 387 26.56 -7.29 10.89
N ASP A 388 26.31 -7.87 12.06
CA ASP A 388 27.36 -8.42 12.92
C ASP A 388 28.16 -9.53 12.23
N SER A 389 27.49 -10.32 11.39
CA SER A 389 28.11 -11.39 10.60
C SER A 389 28.98 -10.85 9.47
N LEU A 390 28.54 -9.78 8.79
CA LEU A 390 29.30 -9.09 7.76
C LEU A 390 30.60 -8.48 8.31
N PHE A 391 30.56 -7.85 9.48
CA PHE A 391 31.77 -7.30 10.12
C PHE A 391 32.79 -8.41 10.44
N LYS A 392 32.35 -9.53 11.02
CA LYS A 392 33.23 -10.69 11.28
C LYS A 392 33.86 -11.24 10.01
N TYR A 393 33.11 -11.25 8.90
CA TYR A 393 33.65 -11.68 7.61
C TYR A 393 34.74 -10.72 7.12
N GLN A 394 34.49 -9.41 7.18
CA GLN A 394 35.46 -8.39 6.76
C GLN A 394 36.77 -8.48 7.59
N GLU A 395 36.68 -8.66 8.91
CA GLU A 395 37.83 -8.86 9.79
C GLU A 395 38.63 -10.13 9.44
N ASN A 396 37.95 -11.24 9.14
CA ASN A 396 38.59 -12.49 8.75
C ASN A 396 39.32 -12.39 7.40
N VAL A 397 38.74 -11.70 6.42
CA VAL A 397 39.37 -11.46 5.11
C VAL A 397 40.60 -10.54 5.26
N ALA A 398 40.49 -9.47 6.05
CA ALA A 398 41.62 -8.57 6.33
C ALA A 398 42.77 -9.31 7.03
N SER A 399 42.45 -10.15 8.02
CA SER A 399 43.42 -10.96 8.76
C SER A 399 44.15 -11.98 7.87
N LYS A 400 43.43 -12.63 6.93
CA LYS A 400 44.05 -13.53 5.95
C LYS A 400 44.99 -12.79 5.01
N LYS A 401 44.64 -11.60 4.51
CA LYS A 401 45.54 -10.80 3.67
C LYS A 401 46.84 -10.47 4.40
N ILE A 402 46.78 -10.06 5.67
CA ILE A 402 47.96 -9.76 6.47
C ILE A 402 48.86 -11.01 6.64
N ALA A 403 48.27 -12.18 6.85
CA ALA A 403 49.01 -13.44 7.00
C ALA A 403 49.68 -13.94 5.71
N PHE A 404 49.27 -13.48 4.52
CA PHE A 404 49.91 -13.81 3.23
C PHE A 404 51.05 -12.85 2.84
N TYR A 405 51.20 -11.73 3.55
CA TYR A 405 52.29 -10.76 3.37
C TYR A 405 53.43 -10.92 4.39
N TYR A 406 53.33 -11.94 5.25
CA TYR A 406 54.40 -12.47 6.10
C TYR A 406 54.74 -13.88 5.64
#